data_AF-A0A661N2K7-F1
#
_entry.id   AF-A0A661N2K7-F1
#
_cell.length_a   1.000
_cell.length_b   1.000
_cell.length_c   1.000
_cell.angle_alpha   90.00
_cell.angle_beta   90.00
_cell.angle_gamma   90.00
#
_symmetry.space_group_name_H-M   'P 1'
#
loop_
_entity.id
_entity.type
_entity.pdbx_description
1 polymer ?
#
loop_
_entity_poly.entity_id
_entity_poly.type
_entity_poly.pdbx_seq_one_letter_code
_entity_poly.pdbx_strand_id
1 'polypeptide(L)' 'MSSIAELCVIESGAVEAHSLDDYESEKPRWCKGCGDHGVLASLQRVLRKNNLEPENVVSVSGIGCSSRLPHYL' A
#
# COMPACT_ATOMS: atom_id res chain seq x y z
N MET A 1 -13.13 -5.63 24.66
CA MET A 1 -11.69 -5.74 25.02
C MET A 1 -10.91 -5.39 23.76
N SER A 2 -10.84 -4.09 23.44
CA SER A 2 -10.06 -3.63 22.28
C SER A 2 -8.58 -3.78 22.60
N SER A 3 -7.86 -4.46 21.70
CA SER A 3 -6.41 -4.69 21.80
C SER A 3 -5.69 -3.35 21.72
N ILE A 4 -4.54 -3.22 22.38
CA ILE A 4 -3.63 -2.05 22.30
C ILE A 4 -3.32 -1.66 20.83
N ALA A 5 -3.43 -2.61 19.90
CA ALA A 5 -3.31 -2.36 18.47
C ALA A 5 -4.42 -1.45 17.89
N GLU A 6 -5.66 -1.54 18.38
CA GLU A 6 -6.78 -0.71 17.89
C GLU A 6 -6.67 0.74 18.39
N LEU A 7 -6.07 0.98 19.57
CA LEU A 7 -5.90 2.34 20.09
C LEU A 7 -4.89 3.17 19.27
N CYS A 8 -3.82 2.53 18.77
CA CYS A 8 -2.80 3.19 17.94
C CYS A 8 -3.36 3.67 16.59
N VAL A 9 -4.32 2.92 16.02
CA VAL A 9 -4.94 3.25 14.72
C VAL A 9 -5.96 4.40 14.84
N ILE A 10 -6.48 4.67 16.04
CA ILE A 10 -7.52 5.70 16.28
C ILE A 10 -6.91 7.11 16.45
N GLU A 11 -5.62 7.24 16.73
CA GLU A 11 -4.96 8.55 16.94
C GLU A 11 -4.61 9.30 15.63
N SER A 12 -4.73 8.68 14.46
CA SER A 12 -4.48 9.34 13.17
C SER A 12 -5.70 10.20 12.78
N GLY A 13 -5.60 11.48 13.13
CA GLY A 13 -6.65 12.49 12.98
C GLY A 13 -7.23 12.63 11.58
N ALA A 14 -8.36 13.33 11.54
CA ALA A 14 -9.10 13.69 10.33
C ALA A 14 -8.19 14.34 9.27
N VAL A 15 -7.77 13.54 8.30
CA VAL A 15 -7.18 13.97 7.04
C VAL A 15 -8.07 13.38 5.94
N GLU A 16 -8.36 14.18 4.91
CA GLU A 16 -9.13 13.77 3.74
C GLU A 16 -8.78 12.36 3.27
N ALA A 17 -9.78 11.58 2.85
CA ALA A 17 -9.56 10.19 2.48
C ALA A 17 -8.67 10.10 1.23
N HIS A 18 -7.50 9.45 1.34
CA HIS A 18 -6.64 9.17 0.20
C HIS A 18 -7.40 8.34 -0.86
N SER A 19 -7.18 8.66 -2.12
CA SER A 19 -7.68 7.91 -3.27
C SER A 19 -6.78 6.70 -3.57
N LEU A 20 -7.16 5.84 -4.51
CA LEU A 20 -6.25 4.77 -4.94
C LEU A 20 -5.07 5.31 -5.75
N ASP A 21 -5.31 6.39 -6.49
CA ASP A 21 -4.31 7.02 -7.37
C ASP A 21 -3.13 7.59 -6.57
N ASP A 22 -3.34 7.93 -5.29
CA ASP A 22 -2.30 8.43 -4.38
C ASP A 22 -1.26 7.36 -3.99
N TYR A 23 -1.56 6.08 -4.23
CA TYR A 23 -0.66 4.93 -3.99
C TYR A 23 -0.26 4.22 -5.29
N GLU A 24 -0.53 4.84 -6.45
CA GLU A 24 -0.18 4.33 -7.77
C GLU A 24 0.99 5.13 -8.37
N SER A 25 1.97 4.43 -8.91
CA SER A 25 3.14 5.04 -9.55
C SER A 25 3.32 4.52 -11.00
N GLU A 26 4.47 3.92 -11.33
CA GLU A 26 4.71 3.40 -12.67
C GLU A 26 3.79 2.22 -13.04
N LYS A 27 3.49 2.07 -14.33
CA LYS A 27 2.76 0.91 -14.83
C LYS A 27 3.58 -0.38 -14.65
N PRO A 28 3.03 -1.42 -13.99
CA PRO A 28 3.78 -2.65 -13.75
C PRO A 28 4.19 -3.36 -15.04
N ARG A 29 5.47 -3.76 -15.12
CA ARG A 29 6.07 -4.50 -16.24
C ARG A 29 6.02 -6.02 -16.08
N TRP A 30 5.13 -6.53 -15.22
CA TRP A 30 4.97 -7.97 -15.02
C TRP A 30 4.24 -8.64 -16.19
N CYS A 31 4.41 -9.95 -16.33
CA CYS A 31 3.74 -10.73 -17.35
C CYS A 31 2.21 -10.66 -17.17
N LYS A 32 1.46 -10.72 -18.27
CA LYS A 32 0.00 -10.84 -18.20
C LYS A 32 -0.39 -12.08 -17.39
N GLY A 33 -1.26 -11.91 -16.39
CA GLY A 33 -1.66 -12.98 -15.47
C GLY A 33 -0.71 -13.22 -14.30
N CYS A 34 0.33 -12.39 -14.12
CA CYS A 34 1.20 -12.46 -12.95
C CYS A 34 0.42 -12.14 -11.65
N GLY A 35 0.61 -12.96 -10.61
CA GLY A 35 -0.04 -12.78 -9.32
C GLY A 35 0.36 -11.49 -8.58
N ASP A 36 1.54 -10.94 -8.89
CA ASP A 36 2.04 -9.71 -8.25
C ASP A 36 1.12 -8.50 -8.52
N HIS A 37 0.37 -8.50 -9.63
CA HIS A 37 -0.68 -7.50 -9.87
C HIS A 37 -1.77 -7.53 -8.79
N GLY A 38 -2.15 -8.72 -8.34
CA GLY A 38 -3.13 -8.90 -7.27
C GLY A 38 -2.58 -8.46 -5.92
N VAL A 39 -1.29 -8.70 -5.67
CA VAL A 39 -0.60 -8.25 -4.45
C VAL A 39 -0.53 -6.73 -4.39
N LEU A 40 -0.08 -6.07 -5.46
CA LEU A 40 0.00 -4.61 -5.56
C LEU A 40 -1.37 -3.95 -5.32
N ALA A 41 -2.41 -4.40 -6.03
CA ALA A 41 -3.76 -3.86 -5.88
C ALA A 41 -4.35 -4.09 -4.48
N SER A 42 -3.96 -5.18 -3.81
CA SER A 42 -4.39 -5.44 -2.43
C SER A 42 -3.67 -4.53 -1.45
N LEU A 43 -2.37 -4.29 -1.64
CA LEU A 43 -1.58 -3.39 -0.81
C LEU A 43 -2.11 -1.96 -0.87
N GLN A 44 -2.33 -1.41 -2.06
CA GLN A 44 -2.88 -0.06 -2.26
C GLN A 44 -4.25 0.10 -1.57
N ARG A 45 -5.13 -0.91 -1.67
CA ARG A 45 -6.42 -0.91 -0.97
C ARG A 45 -6.27 -0.93 0.55
N VAL A 46 -5.26 -1.61 1.09
CA VAL A 46 -4.97 -1.65 2.53
C VAL A 46 -4.45 -0.30 3.00
N LEU A 47 -3.53 0.34 2.26
CA LEU A 47 -3.01 1.67 2.61
C LEU A 47 -4.15 2.69 2.64
N ARG A 48 -4.96 2.72 1.59
CA ARG A 48 -6.16 3.55 1.51
C ARG A 48 -7.16 3.28 2.62
N LYS A 49 -7.44 1.99 2.92
CA LYS A 49 -8.39 1.60 3.98
C LYS A 49 -7.96 2.14 5.35
N ASN A 50 -6.66 2.24 5.59
CA ASN A 50 -6.10 2.76 6.84
C ASN A 50 -5.76 4.25 6.76
N ASN A 51 -6.09 4.92 5.64
CA ASN A 51 -5.80 6.33 5.37
C ASN A 51 -4.37 6.74 5.73
N LEU A 52 -3.39 5.92 5.33
CA LEU A 52 -1.99 6.17 5.64
C LEU A 52 -1.42 7.22 4.69
N GLU A 53 -0.84 8.28 5.24
CA GLU A 53 -0.06 9.24 4.44
C GLU A 53 1.05 8.51 3.67
N PRO A 54 1.15 8.69 2.34
CA PRO A 54 2.17 8.03 1.52
C PRO A 54 3.61 8.28 2.02
N GLU A 55 3.92 9.48 2.54
CA GLU A 55 5.24 9.79 3.10
C GLU A 55 5.60 8.97 4.36
N ASN A 56 4.61 8.39 5.03
CA ASN A 56 4.80 7.56 6.22
C ASN A 56 4.88 6.06 5.89
N VAL A 57 4.89 5.70 4.60
CA VAL A 57 4.94 4.30 4.13
C VAL A 57 6.29 4.03 3.46
N VAL A 58 6.97 2.97 3.89
CA VAL A 58 8.22 2.50 3.25
C VAL A 58 8.03 1.09 2.73
N SER A 59 8.22 0.91 1.42
CA SER A 59 8.17 -0.39 0.74
C SER A 59 9.60 -0.88 0.46
N VAL A 60 9.99 -2.00 1.07
CA VAL A 60 11.32 -2.61 0.92
C VAL A 60 11.18 -3.98 0.29
N SER A 61 12.06 -4.31 -0.65
CA SER A 61 12.03 -5.59 -1.35
C SER A 61 13.43 -6.17 -1.59
N GLY A 62 13.49 -7.48 -1.87
CA GLY A 62 14.74 -8.21 -2.15
C GLY A 62 15.15 -8.13 -3.63
N ILE A 63 15.55 -9.24 -4.25
CA ILE A 63 15.79 -9.33 -5.70
C ILE A 63 14.83 -10.34 -6.35
N GLY A 64 14.18 -9.93 -7.44
CA GLY A 64 13.24 -10.76 -8.20
C GLY A 64 12.22 -9.95 -9.00
N CYS A 65 11.26 -10.64 -9.63
CA CYS A 65 10.13 -9.99 -10.31
C CYS A 65 9.31 -9.17 -9.31
N SER A 66 8.99 -9.75 -8.16
CA SER A 66 8.22 -9.12 -7.09
C SER A 66 8.94 -7.91 -6.48
N SER A 67 10.27 -7.85 -6.54
CA SER A 67 11.07 -6.73 -6.05
C SER A 67 10.87 -5.41 -6.79
N ARG A 68 10.11 -5.43 -7.89
CA ARG A 68 9.70 -4.21 -8.56
C ARG A 68 8.51 -3.52 -7.90
N LEU A 69 7.86 -4.18 -6.95
CA LEU A 69 6.68 -3.66 -6.25
C LEU A 69 6.89 -2.26 -5.66
N PRO A 70 8.03 -1.92 -5.00
CA PRO A 70 8.26 -0.56 -4.50
C PRO A 70 8.31 0.54 -5.57
N HIS A 71 8.46 0.20 -6.85
CA HIS A 71 8.42 1.18 -7.95
C HIS A 71 6.99 1.45 -8.47
N TYR A 72 6.03 0.60 -8.08
CA TYR A 72 4.63 0.68 -8.53
C TYR A 72 3.68 1.12 -7.42
N LEU A 73 4.19 1.17 -6.19
CA LEU A 73 3.59 1.80 -5.02
C LEU A 73 4.07 3.26 -4.96
#